data_AF-A0A2T8I837-F1
#
_entry.id   AF-A0A2T8I837-F1
#
_cell.length_a   1.000
_cell.length_b   1.000
_cell.length_c   1.000
_cell.angle_alpha   90.00
_cell.angle_beta   90.00
_cell.angle_gamma   90.00
#
_symmetry.space_group_name_H-M   'P 1'
#
loop_
_entity.id
_entity.type
_entity.pdbx_description
1 polymer ?
#
loop_
_entity_poly.entity_id
_entity_poly.type
_entity_poly.pdbx_seq_one_letter_code
_entity_poly.pdbx_strand_id
1 'polypeptide(L)'
;MDFWDRLCRYLRVRKVSLMDVSKKYGTDYRMLHAVATGHSWYGQWGFKLSKGSYGITSEEYFKAIDNLSSTPLSHFFPHSRSPRSQLQDTISFYQSLSNRPLTTIRELFLYVLGLATSKRVHIHYGSMHKKEQSHAHVQDTWDEEEIKRATDIALKVLRAVDRTRWVAMRTLKAAISHPVGSPQLVDYCLKTLAARTIDGMTVAVRCNSETKTLEYRLTDETNLRPNVSMPTQDHLRRDIKFLHDVLLYPHTMNPYQLEKDYEHAKRSAMILLDCKQFTKHYDLEQDFLPENPSMLHIWCHIELLDQVGDPPSIPPELLTLPQTATVADLKLEATKTSRDIYLMLQTFVANQLLDYGTASESTQVKLLFGANGTVRIQGKCAGGERRVGIYRMERGVDKWTVNCSCGATDDDGERMLSCDSCHVWQHTRCAGISDFDQVPKRYVCKSCKFLNKPKRPRPVYSNGPNKRCKTGTGALRLVEVGHF
;
A
#
# COMPACT_ATOMS: atom_id res chain seq x y z
N MET A 1 -14.70 -10.51 2.96
CA MET A 1 -14.43 -9.62 4.10
C MET A 1 -15.71 -9.20 4.81
N ASP A 2 -16.86 -9.05 4.13
CA ASP A 2 -18.17 -8.75 4.77
C ASP A 2 -18.52 -9.64 5.97
N PHE A 3 -18.25 -10.95 5.87
CA PHE A 3 -18.48 -11.87 6.98
C PHE A 3 -17.68 -11.48 8.22
N TRP A 4 -16.37 -11.27 8.06
CA TRP A 4 -15.47 -10.89 9.16
C TRP A 4 -15.84 -9.53 9.74
N ASP A 5 -16.21 -8.58 8.89
CA ASP A 5 -16.59 -7.25 9.33
C ASP A 5 -17.88 -7.27 10.16
N ARG A 6 -18.89 -8.04 9.73
CA ARG A 6 -20.12 -8.26 10.51
C ARG A 6 -19.85 -9.01 11.82
N LEU A 7 -18.99 -10.03 11.79
CA LEU A 7 -18.62 -10.78 12.99
C LEU A 7 -17.91 -9.87 14.00
N CYS A 8 -16.96 -9.04 13.57
CA CYS A 8 -16.25 -8.12 14.45
C CYS A 8 -17.19 -7.08 15.07
N ARG A 9 -18.14 -6.54 14.30
CA ARG A 9 -19.19 -5.67 14.86
C ARG A 9 -20.09 -6.39 15.85
N TYR A 10 -20.53 -7.61 15.53
CA TYR A 10 -21.36 -8.42 16.42
C TYR A 10 -20.66 -8.72 17.76
N LEU A 11 -19.38 -9.08 17.71
CA LEU A 11 -18.53 -9.34 18.88
C LEU A 11 -18.04 -8.06 19.57
N ARG A 12 -18.34 -6.87 19.02
CA ARG A 12 -17.83 -5.56 19.49
C ARG A 12 -16.31 -5.54 19.65
N VAL A 13 -15.62 -6.13 18.70
CA VAL A 13 -14.15 -6.09 18.67
C VAL A 13 -13.73 -4.63 18.55
N ARG A 14 -12.88 -4.13 19.45
CA ARG A 14 -12.39 -2.74 19.42
C ARG A 14 -11.46 -2.50 18.23
N LYS A 15 -10.49 -3.40 18.06
CA LYS A 15 -9.39 -3.24 17.12
C LYS A 15 -8.98 -4.59 16.56
N VAL A 16 -8.74 -4.64 15.26
CA VAL A 16 -8.24 -5.84 14.57
C VAL A 16 -7.04 -5.45 13.72
N SER A 17 -5.91 -6.13 13.92
CA SER A 17 -4.77 -6.06 13.01
C SER A 17 -4.77 -7.24 12.05
N LEU A 18 -4.15 -7.05 10.88
CA LEU A 18 -3.83 -8.10 9.93
C LEU A 18 -2.49 -7.81 9.28
N MET A 19 -1.82 -8.87 8.85
CA MET A 19 -0.65 -8.80 8.00
C MET A 19 -1.08 -9.13 6.56
N ASP A 20 -0.90 -8.18 5.65
CA ASP A 20 -1.12 -8.42 4.23
C ASP A 20 -0.05 -9.39 3.72
N VAL A 21 -0.48 -10.58 3.30
CA VAL A 21 0.33 -11.60 2.60
C VAL A 21 -0.30 -11.95 1.26
N SER A 22 -1.19 -11.09 0.76
CA SER A 22 -2.04 -11.35 -0.39
C SER A 22 -1.21 -11.41 -1.66
N LYS A 23 -1.33 -12.51 -2.39
CA LYS A 23 -0.78 -12.66 -3.74
C LYS A 23 -1.90 -12.78 -4.75
N LYS A 24 -1.84 -11.99 -5.82
CA LYS A 24 -2.77 -12.07 -6.95
C LYS A 24 -1.99 -11.91 -8.25
N TYR A 25 -2.41 -12.61 -9.30
CA TYR A 25 -1.70 -12.63 -10.59
C TYR A 25 -0.24 -13.11 -10.51
N GLY A 26 0.18 -13.71 -9.39
CA GLY A 26 1.56 -14.13 -9.16
C GLY A 26 2.48 -13.05 -8.57
N THR A 27 1.91 -11.96 -8.07
CA THR A 27 2.65 -10.82 -7.50
C THR A 27 2.06 -10.38 -6.15
N ASP A 28 2.81 -9.56 -5.40
CA ASP A 28 2.35 -8.98 -4.15
C ASP A 28 1.23 -7.96 -4.40
N TYR A 29 0.02 -8.34 -4.02
CA TYR A 29 -1.18 -7.57 -4.40
C TYR A 29 -1.25 -6.20 -3.73
N ARG A 30 -0.56 -6.04 -2.58
CA ARG A 30 -0.46 -4.78 -1.84
C ARG A 30 0.03 -3.63 -2.72
N MET A 31 1.05 -3.87 -3.56
CA MET A 31 1.64 -2.84 -4.43
C MET A 31 0.69 -2.51 -5.56
N LEU A 32 0.22 -3.55 -6.27
CA LEU A 32 -0.70 -3.41 -7.39
C LEU A 32 -1.94 -2.60 -7.00
N HIS A 33 -2.57 -2.98 -5.91
CA HIS A 33 -3.80 -2.35 -5.46
C HIS A 33 -3.54 -0.92 -4.94
N ALA A 34 -2.50 -0.72 -4.14
CA ALA A 34 -2.17 0.59 -3.60
C ALA A 34 -1.86 1.61 -4.70
N VAL A 35 -1.05 1.23 -5.70
CA VAL A 35 -0.72 2.11 -6.82
C VAL A 35 -1.93 2.40 -7.70
N ALA A 36 -2.80 1.41 -7.93
CA ALA A 36 -4.00 1.60 -8.76
C ALA A 36 -5.08 2.44 -8.06
N THR A 37 -5.40 2.15 -6.79
CA THR A 37 -6.57 2.73 -6.11
C THR A 37 -6.24 3.78 -5.06
N GLY A 38 -4.96 3.99 -4.75
CA GLY A 38 -4.53 4.93 -3.71
C GLY A 38 -4.51 4.35 -2.29
N HIS A 39 -4.85 3.08 -2.11
CA HIS A 39 -4.89 2.43 -0.80
C HIS A 39 -4.73 0.90 -0.93
N SER A 40 -4.38 0.22 0.16
CA SER A 40 -4.30 -1.25 0.16
C SER A 40 -5.66 -1.88 -0.13
N TRP A 41 -5.69 -3.14 -0.55
CA TRP A 41 -6.97 -3.83 -0.80
C TRP A 41 -7.86 -3.87 0.46
N TYR A 42 -7.24 -4.09 1.63
CA TYR A 42 -7.92 -4.03 2.92
C TYR A 42 -8.44 -2.64 3.29
N GLY A 43 -7.87 -1.58 2.70
CA GLY A 43 -8.36 -0.21 2.83
C GLY A 43 -9.82 -0.04 2.39
N GLN A 44 -10.31 -0.86 1.45
CA GLN A 44 -11.73 -0.90 1.05
C GLN A 44 -12.67 -1.25 2.22
N TRP A 45 -12.12 -1.87 3.27
CA TRP A 45 -12.84 -2.36 4.43
C TRP A 45 -12.59 -1.50 5.68
N GLY A 46 -11.90 -0.37 5.54
CA GLY A 46 -11.59 0.54 6.64
C GLY A 46 -10.29 0.24 7.38
N PHE A 47 -9.49 -0.73 6.90
CA PHE A 47 -8.16 -0.99 7.47
C PHE A 47 -7.17 0.10 7.05
N LYS A 48 -6.43 0.64 8.00
CA LYS A 48 -5.41 1.67 7.78
C LYS A 48 -4.03 1.10 8.11
N LEU A 49 -2.98 1.66 7.51
CA LEU A 49 -1.62 1.30 7.88
C LEU A 49 -1.43 1.59 9.37
N SER A 50 -0.96 0.60 10.13
CA SER A 50 -0.71 0.78 11.57
C SER A 50 0.68 1.38 11.79
N LYS A 51 1.71 0.59 11.50
CA LYS A 51 3.12 0.96 11.47
C LYS A 51 3.75 0.19 10.32
N GLY A 52 4.41 0.88 9.40
CA GLY A 52 5.19 0.19 8.38
C GLY A 52 6.43 -0.42 9.01
N SER A 53 6.90 -1.54 8.46
CA SER A 53 8.16 -2.13 8.89
C SER A 53 9.31 -1.12 8.73
N TYR A 54 10.40 -1.28 9.46
CA TYR A 54 11.56 -0.37 9.40
C TYR A 54 11.21 1.09 9.73
N GLY A 55 10.27 1.31 10.64
CA GLY A 55 9.90 2.65 11.12
C GLY A 55 9.18 3.51 10.08
N ILE A 56 8.67 2.91 9.00
CA ILE A 56 7.94 3.61 7.95
C ILE A 56 6.65 4.19 8.52
N THR A 57 6.45 5.48 8.24
CA THR A 57 5.27 6.24 8.65
C THR A 57 4.13 6.16 7.63
N SER A 58 2.92 6.48 8.08
CA SER A 58 1.76 6.59 7.17
C SER A 58 1.95 7.66 6.09
N GLU A 59 2.64 8.76 6.40
CA GLU A 59 2.95 9.81 5.42
C GLU A 59 3.88 9.29 4.31
N GLU A 60 4.96 8.59 4.69
CA GLU A 60 5.89 7.97 3.73
C GLU A 60 5.18 6.93 2.84
N TYR A 61 4.26 6.16 3.42
CA TYR A 61 3.45 5.21 2.66
C TYR A 61 2.57 5.89 1.60
N PHE A 62 1.79 6.92 1.96
CA PHE A 62 0.96 7.63 0.99
C PHE A 62 1.81 8.35 -0.06
N LYS A 63 2.91 8.96 0.35
CA LYS A 63 3.87 9.59 -0.56
C LYS A 63 4.46 8.57 -1.54
N ALA A 64 4.78 7.36 -1.09
CA ALA A 64 5.28 6.28 -1.94
C ALA A 64 4.23 5.83 -2.97
N ILE A 65 2.96 5.72 -2.58
CA ILE A 65 1.85 5.48 -3.51
C ILE A 65 1.79 6.57 -4.57
N ASP A 66 1.80 7.84 -4.15
CA ASP A 66 1.67 8.96 -5.06
C ASP A 66 2.84 9.04 -6.05
N ASN A 67 4.08 8.85 -5.58
CA ASN A 67 5.27 8.85 -6.44
C ASN A 67 5.17 7.80 -7.56
N LEU A 68 4.83 6.56 -7.21
CA LEU A 68 4.71 5.47 -8.20
C LEU A 68 3.51 5.66 -9.11
N SER A 69 2.35 6.00 -8.52
CA SER A 69 1.09 6.05 -9.24
C SER A 69 1.03 7.21 -10.24
N SER A 70 1.64 8.35 -9.92
CA SER A 70 1.72 9.54 -10.78
C SER A 70 2.84 9.51 -11.82
N THR A 71 3.71 8.49 -11.80
CA THR A 71 4.83 8.39 -12.75
C THR A 71 4.29 8.36 -14.19
N PRO A 72 4.71 9.31 -15.05
CA PRO A 72 4.28 9.36 -16.45
C PRO A 72 4.80 8.16 -17.26
N LEU A 73 3.93 7.54 -18.05
CA LEU A 73 4.30 6.45 -18.95
C LEU A 73 5.27 6.90 -20.05
N SER A 74 5.29 8.19 -20.38
CA SER A 74 6.23 8.79 -21.33
C SER A 74 7.70 8.58 -20.93
N HIS A 75 8.00 8.44 -19.64
CA HIS A 75 9.36 8.18 -19.15
C HIS A 75 9.94 6.85 -19.69
N PHE A 76 9.08 5.90 -20.08
CA PHE A 76 9.49 4.61 -20.64
C PHE A 76 9.66 4.61 -22.17
N PHE A 77 9.45 5.77 -22.83
CA PHE A 77 9.63 5.94 -24.28
C PHE A 77 10.82 6.87 -24.54
N PRO A 78 12.05 6.35 -24.65
CA PRO A 78 13.21 7.16 -25.00
C PRO A 78 13.06 7.69 -26.42
N HIS A 79 13.59 8.90 -26.66
CA HIS A 79 13.61 9.54 -27.98
C HIS A 79 14.58 8.86 -29.00
N SER A 80 15.10 7.67 -28.68
CA SER A 80 16.02 6.92 -29.53
C SER A 80 15.29 6.16 -30.63
N ARG A 81 15.90 6.07 -31.82
CA ARG A 81 15.41 5.26 -32.97
C ARG A 81 15.52 3.74 -32.76
N SER A 82 15.69 3.29 -31.52
CA SER A 82 15.83 1.88 -31.18
C SER A 82 14.49 1.14 -31.37
N PRO A 83 14.52 -0.17 -31.69
CA PRO A 83 13.32 -1.00 -31.67
C PRO A 83 12.60 -0.87 -30.32
N ARG A 84 11.26 -0.93 -30.34
CA ARG A 84 10.49 -0.86 -29.12
C ARG A 84 10.78 -2.05 -28.22
N SER A 85 10.84 -1.79 -26.91
CA SER A 85 10.94 -2.85 -25.91
C SER A 85 9.57 -3.51 -25.69
N GLN A 86 9.57 -4.72 -25.13
CA GLN A 86 8.34 -5.41 -24.74
C GLN A 86 7.46 -4.54 -23.83
N LEU A 87 8.05 -3.76 -22.92
CA LEU A 87 7.32 -2.83 -22.06
C LEU A 87 6.58 -1.75 -22.87
N GLN A 88 7.26 -1.15 -23.85
CA GLN A 88 6.66 -0.11 -24.70
C GLN A 88 5.54 -0.68 -25.57
N ASP A 89 5.70 -1.90 -26.07
CA ASP A 89 4.67 -2.59 -26.84
C ASP A 89 3.45 -2.93 -25.97
N THR A 90 3.65 -3.44 -24.75
CA THR A 90 2.55 -3.69 -23.80
C THR A 90 1.83 -2.41 -23.39
N ILE A 91 2.55 -1.32 -23.11
CA ILE A 91 1.93 -0.01 -22.79
C ILE A 91 1.11 0.49 -23.99
N SER A 92 1.71 0.49 -25.18
CA SER A 92 1.05 0.94 -26.41
C SER A 92 -0.19 0.10 -26.74
N PHE A 93 -0.11 -1.20 -26.47
CA PHE A 93 -1.22 -2.12 -26.63
C PHE A 93 -2.42 -1.71 -25.77
N TYR A 94 -2.25 -1.51 -24.47
CA TYR A 94 -3.35 -1.08 -23.60
C TYR A 94 -3.83 0.34 -23.87
N GLN A 95 -2.93 1.25 -24.26
CA GLN A 95 -3.33 2.59 -24.74
C GLN A 95 -4.24 2.52 -25.97
N SER A 96 -4.00 1.58 -26.88
CA SER A 96 -4.85 1.39 -28.07
C SER A 96 -6.23 0.83 -27.74
N LEU A 97 -6.34 0.01 -26.69
CA LEU A 97 -7.61 -0.56 -26.25
C LEU A 97 -8.46 0.44 -25.44
N SER A 98 -7.82 1.38 -24.74
CA SER A 98 -8.50 2.33 -23.88
C SER A 98 -9.16 3.45 -24.67
N ASN A 99 -10.40 3.81 -24.31
CA ASN A 99 -11.09 4.99 -24.83
C ASN A 99 -10.57 6.30 -24.23
N ARG A 100 -9.91 6.23 -23.07
CA ARG A 100 -9.29 7.37 -22.40
C ARG A 100 -7.77 7.30 -22.51
N PRO A 101 -7.06 8.43 -22.62
CA PRO A 101 -5.61 8.40 -22.64
C PRO A 101 -5.08 7.80 -21.33
N LEU A 102 -4.22 6.78 -21.44
CA LEU A 102 -3.48 6.23 -20.30
C LEU A 102 -2.12 6.92 -20.29
N THR A 103 -1.92 7.81 -19.33
CA THR A 103 -0.75 8.69 -19.22
C THR A 103 0.14 8.34 -18.03
N THR A 104 -0.42 7.75 -16.96
CA THR A 104 0.30 7.39 -15.74
C THR A 104 0.29 5.89 -15.47
N ILE A 105 1.21 5.43 -14.60
CA ILE A 105 1.23 4.06 -14.09
C ILE A 105 -0.12 3.69 -13.45
N ARG A 106 -0.74 4.60 -12.68
CA ARG A 106 -2.07 4.39 -12.06
C ARG A 106 -3.13 4.05 -13.10
N GLU A 107 -3.24 4.87 -14.14
CA GLU A 107 -4.26 4.72 -15.18
C GLU A 107 -4.07 3.40 -15.94
N LEU A 108 -2.83 3.04 -16.24
CA LEU A 108 -2.50 1.75 -16.84
C LEU A 108 -2.96 0.59 -15.97
N PHE A 109 -2.58 0.55 -14.70
CA PHE A 109 -2.98 -0.55 -13.81
C PHE A 109 -4.49 -0.59 -13.56
N LEU A 110 -5.15 0.56 -13.37
CA LEU A 110 -6.61 0.62 -13.24
C LEU A 110 -7.30 0.02 -14.46
N TYR A 111 -6.86 0.36 -15.66
CA TYR A 111 -7.42 -0.16 -16.90
C TYR A 111 -7.22 -1.68 -17.01
N VAL A 112 -5.97 -2.15 -16.90
CA VAL A 112 -5.64 -3.58 -17.06
C VAL A 112 -6.30 -4.45 -15.97
N LEU A 113 -6.31 -3.99 -14.72
CA LEU A 113 -6.99 -4.68 -13.63
C LEU A 113 -8.50 -4.70 -13.84
N GLY A 114 -9.09 -3.61 -14.34
CA GLY A 114 -10.50 -3.53 -14.69
C GLY A 114 -10.90 -4.56 -15.76
N LEU A 115 -10.04 -4.75 -16.77
CA LEU A 115 -10.23 -5.82 -17.77
C LEU A 115 -10.17 -7.21 -17.14
N ALA A 116 -9.25 -7.43 -16.20
CA ALA A 116 -9.08 -8.73 -15.55
C ALA A 116 -10.25 -9.06 -14.61
N THR A 117 -10.82 -8.08 -13.92
CA THR A 117 -11.97 -8.28 -13.01
C THR A 117 -13.31 -8.36 -13.72
N SER A 118 -13.41 -7.83 -14.93
CA SER A 118 -14.63 -7.89 -15.74
C SER A 118 -14.87 -9.32 -16.25
N LYS A 119 -15.58 -10.12 -15.46
CA LYS A 119 -16.20 -11.35 -15.98
C LYS A 119 -17.14 -10.94 -17.11
N ARG A 120 -16.96 -11.54 -18.31
CA ARG A 120 -17.75 -11.31 -19.53
C ARG A 120 -19.19 -10.88 -19.23
N VAL A 121 -19.45 -9.59 -19.28
CA VAL A 121 -20.77 -9.02 -19.57
C VAL A 121 -20.52 -8.16 -20.79
N HIS A 122 -20.86 -8.69 -21.97
CA HIS A 122 -21.24 -7.79 -23.03
C HIS A 122 -22.48 -7.04 -22.54
N ILE A 123 -22.54 -5.74 -22.88
CA ILE A 123 -23.63 -4.77 -22.73
C ILE A 123 -23.36 -3.71 -21.64
N HIS A 124 -23.21 -2.48 -22.12
CA HIS A 124 -23.16 -1.19 -21.42
C HIS A 124 -21.99 -0.87 -20.48
N TYR A 125 -20.97 -0.21 -21.05
CA TYR A 125 -20.28 0.88 -20.35
C TYR A 125 -21.31 1.98 -20.06
N GLY A 126 -21.97 1.87 -18.91
CA GLY A 126 -23.05 2.75 -18.53
C GLY A 126 -23.43 2.55 -17.07
N SER A 127 -22.48 2.66 -16.15
CA SER A 127 -22.74 3.06 -14.75
C SER A 127 -21.42 3.25 -13.99
N MET A 128 -20.76 4.37 -14.25
CA MET A 128 -19.93 5.06 -13.26
C MET A 128 -20.14 6.57 -13.42
N HIS A 129 -21.41 7.00 -13.43
CA HIS A 129 -21.76 8.40 -13.20
C HIS A 129 -21.94 8.60 -11.69
N LYS A 130 -20.91 9.12 -11.03
CA LYS A 130 -21.08 10.09 -9.95
C LYS A 130 -19.76 10.79 -9.61
N LYS A 131 -19.49 11.82 -10.41
CA LYS A 131 -18.96 13.16 -10.08
C LYS A 131 -18.27 13.68 -11.34
N GLU A 132 -19.10 14.18 -12.25
CA GLU A 132 -18.67 15.19 -13.21
C GLU A 132 -18.25 16.43 -12.42
N GLN A 133 -16.94 16.60 -12.30
CA GLN A 133 -16.38 17.94 -12.22
C GLN A 133 -15.72 18.20 -13.57
N SER A 134 -16.37 19.11 -14.27
CA SER A 134 -16.01 19.75 -15.51
C SER A 134 -14.52 20.07 -15.60
N HIS A 135 -13.82 19.36 -16.49
CA HIS A 135 -12.68 19.92 -17.20
C HIS A 135 -12.91 19.70 -18.69
N ALA A 136 -13.19 20.80 -19.38
CA ALA A 136 -13.30 20.88 -20.81
C ALA A 136 -12.00 20.42 -21.47
N HIS A 137 -12.09 19.44 -22.37
CA HIS A 137 -11.08 19.24 -23.40
C HIS A 137 -11.72 18.67 -24.70
N VAL A 138 -12.17 19.60 -25.54
CA VAL A 138 -12.05 19.64 -27.01
C VAL A 138 -12.31 18.35 -27.83
N GLN A 139 -13.43 18.38 -28.55
CA GLN A 139 -13.77 17.78 -29.87
C GLN A 139 -14.05 16.27 -30.01
N ASP A 140 -15.33 15.91 -29.92
CA ASP A 140 -15.99 14.97 -30.84
C ASP A 140 -16.76 15.80 -31.89
N THR A 141 -16.13 16.11 -33.02
CA THR A 141 -16.77 16.80 -34.17
C THR A 141 -16.10 16.36 -35.47
N TRP A 142 -16.29 15.11 -35.87
CA TRP A 142 -16.04 14.68 -37.26
C TRP A 142 -17.37 14.42 -37.92
N ASP A 143 -17.54 14.86 -39.17
CA ASP A 143 -18.76 14.57 -39.90
C ASP A 143 -18.82 13.07 -40.28
N GLU A 144 -20.02 12.54 -40.52
CA GLU A 144 -20.17 11.12 -40.87
C GLU A 144 -19.41 10.74 -42.16
N GLU A 145 -19.21 11.71 -43.05
CA GLU A 145 -18.50 11.52 -44.31
C GLU A 145 -16.99 11.40 -44.11
N GLU A 146 -16.39 12.11 -43.16
CA GLU A 146 -14.99 12.00 -42.73
C GLU A 146 -14.71 10.62 -42.13
N ILE A 147 -15.62 10.19 -41.25
CA ILE A 147 -15.56 8.87 -40.63
C ILE A 147 -15.69 7.77 -41.70
N LYS A 148 -16.62 7.94 -42.65
CA LYS A 148 -16.83 7.02 -43.77
C LYS A 148 -15.61 6.97 -44.69
N ARG A 149 -15.05 8.12 -45.06
CA ARG A 149 -13.81 8.21 -45.85
C ARG A 149 -12.64 7.50 -45.17
N ALA A 150 -12.43 7.75 -43.88
CA ALA A 150 -11.37 7.10 -43.11
C ALA A 150 -11.57 5.57 -43.03
N THR A 151 -12.82 5.14 -42.85
CA THR A 151 -13.19 3.72 -42.85
C THR A 151 -12.91 3.07 -44.20
N ASP A 152 -13.34 3.69 -45.31
CA ASP A 152 -13.13 3.17 -46.66
C ASP A 152 -11.65 3.03 -47.00
N ILE A 153 -10.82 3.97 -46.53
CA ILE A 153 -9.36 3.88 -46.68
C ILE A 153 -8.81 2.65 -45.93
N ALA A 154 -9.20 2.44 -44.67
CA ALA A 154 -8.79 1.26 -43.91
C ALA A 154 -9.23 -0.06 -44.55
N LEU A 155 -10.45 -0.08 -45.10
CA LEU A 155 -10.97 -1.25 -45.80
C LEU A 155 -10.25 -1.52 -47.12
N LYS A 156 -9.89 -0.48 -47.89
CA LYS A 156 -9.06 -0.63 -49.09
C LYS A 156 -7.72 -1.29 -48.78
N VAL A 157 -7.09 -0.91 -47.67
CA VAL A 157 -5.85 -1.55 -47.20
C VAL A 157 -6.08 -3.02 -46.87
N LEU A 158 -7.16 -3.35 -46.14
CA LEU A 158 -7.47 -4.74 -45.79
C LEU A 158 -7.83 -5.60 -47.02
N ARG A 159 -8.52 -5.04 -48.03
CA ARG A 159 -8.85 -5.72 -49.30
C ARG A 159 -7.60 -6.01 -50.15
N ALA A 160 -6.58 -5.16 -50.06
CA ALA A 160 -5.32 -5.34 -50.79
C ALA A 160 -4.44 -6.45 -50.20
N VAL A 161 -4.71 -6.88 -48.96
CA VAL A 161 -4.00 -7.98 -48.30
C VAL A 161 -4.78 -9.28 -48.53
N ASP A 162 -4.05 -10.39 -48.72
CA ASP A 162 -4.64 -11.72 -48.86
C ASP A 162 -5.62 -12.03 -47.71
N ARG A 163 -6.82 -12.54 -48.06
CA ARG A 163 -7.95 -12.79 -47.15
C ARG A 163 -7.62 -13.77 -46.04
N THR A 164 -6.57 -14.58 -46.20
CA THR A 164 -6.13 -15.53 -45.17
C THR A 164 -5.31 -14.86 -44.06
N ARG A 165 -4.71 -13.70 -44.34
CA ARG A 165 -3.70 -13.05 -43.48
C ARG A 165 -4.32 -12.05 -42.51
N TRP A 166 -3.71 -11.97 -41.33
CA TRP A 166 -4.03 -10.98 -40.31
C TRP A 166 -3.11 -9.77 -40.47
N VAL A 167 -3.67 -8.56 -40.42
CA VAL A 167 -2.93 -7.30 -40.50
C VAL A 167 -2.81 -6.70 -39.11
N ALA A 168 -1.58 -6.51 -38.63
CA ALA A 168 -1.33 -5.87 -37.34
C ALA A 168 -1.82 -4.41 -37.34
N MET A 169 -2.43 -3.99 -36.24
CA MET A 169 -2.96 -2.63 -36.05
C MET A 169 -1.95 -1.54 -36.39
N ARG A 170 -0.69 -1.72 -36.00
CA ARG A 170 0.40 -0.78 -36.33
C ARG A 170 0.60 -0.60 -37.83
N THR A 171 0.56 -1.70 -38.59
CA THR A 171 0.74 -1.69 -40.04
C THR A 171 -0.46 -1.02 -40.70
N LEU A 172 -1.68 -1.36 -40.24
CA LEU A 172 -2.90 -0.74 -40.72
C LEU A 172 -2.93 0.76 -40.40
N LYS A 173 -2.62 1.14 -39.15
CA LYS A 173 -2.50 2.53 -38.68
C LYS A 173 -1.50 3.31 -39.53
N ALA A 174 -0.30 2.79 -39.76
CA ALA A 174 0.72 3.44 -40.58
C ALA A 174 0.23 3.66 -42.03
N ALA A 175 -0.42 2.65 -42.63
CA ALA A 175 -0.93 2.72 -44.00
C ALA A 175 -2.04 3.78 -44.17
N ILE A 176 -2.88 3.99 -43.15
CA ILE A 176 -3.99 4.95 -43.21
C ILE A 176 -3.67 6.31 -42.60
N SER A 177 -2.56 6.47 -41.88
CA SER A 177 -2.20 7.72 -41.21
C SER A 177 -2.05 8.90 -42.17
N HIS A 178 -1.33 8.71 -43.29
CA HIS A 178 -1.12 9.76 -44.27
C HIS A 178 -2.40 10.08 -45.10
N PRO A 179 -3.15 9.07 -45.60
CA PRO A 179 -4.40 9.34 -46.34
C PRO A 179 -5.53 9.97 -45.51
N VAL A 180 -5.63 9.65 -44.22
CA VAL A 180 -6.68 10.19 -43.33
C VAL A 180 -6.28 11.56 -42.75
N GLY A 181 -4.98 11.83 -42.62
CA GLY A 181 -4.44 13.13 -42.20
C GLY A 181 -4.58 13.46 -40.71
N SER A 182 -5.62 12.97 -40.04
CA SER A 182 -5.86 13.16 -38.60
C SER A 182 -5.52 11.89 -37.78
N PRO A 183 -4.49 11.91 -36.91
CA PRO A 183 -4.15 10.78 -36.04
C PRO A 183 -5.29 10.35 -35.11
N GLN A 184 -6.09 11.29 -34.62
CA GLN A 184 -7.23 11.02 -33.73
C GLN A 184 -8.37 10.31 -34.48
N LEU A 185 -8.66 10.73 -35.72
CA LEU A 185 -9.65 10.09 -36.58
C LEU A 185 -9.23 8.67 -36.97
N VAL A 186 -7.93 8.45 -37.19
CA VAL A 186 -7.37 7.12 -37.44
C VAL A 186 -7.60 6.18 -36.26
N ASP A 187 -7.30 6.63 -35.03
CA ASP A 187 -7.51 5.81 -33.82
C ASP A 187 -8.99 5.52 -33.56
N TYR A 188 -9.87 6.50 -33.80
CA TYR A 188 -11.32 6.31 -33.74
C TYR A 188 -11.80 5.28 -34.76
N CYS A 189 -11.34 5.39 -36.01
CA CYS A 189 -11.69 4.47 -37.10
C CYS A 189 -11.27 3.03 -36.79
N LEU A 190 -10.04 2.82 -36.30
CA LEU A 190 -9.53 1.47 -35.97
C LEU A 190 -10.27 0.81 -34.81
N LYS A 191 -10.72 1.60 -33.82
CA LYS A 191 -11.53 1.12 -32.70
C LYS A 191 -12.94 0.70 -33.12
N THR A 192 -13.55 1.43 -34.05
CA THR A 192 -14.92 1.17 -34.52
C THR A 192 -14.99 0.19 -35.69
N LEU A 193 -13.85 -0.17 -36.29
CA LEU A 193 -13.77 -1.05 -37.47
C LEU A 193 -14.43 -2.43 -37.27
N ALA A 194 -14.35 -2.99 -36.06
CA ALA A 194 -14.89 -4.31 -35.72
C ALA A 194 -16.43 -4.39 -35.75
N ALA A 195 -17.10 -3.24 -35.67
CA ALA A 195 -18.57 -3.15 -35.60
C ALA A 195 -19.22 -2.92 -36.97
N ARG A 196 -18.44 -2.85 -38.05
CA ARG A 196 -18.95 -2.48 -39.39
C ARG A 196 -19.02 -3.69 -40.31
N THR A 197 -20.15 -3.82 -41.00
CA THR A 197 -20.41 -4.77 -42.10
C THR A 197 -20.32 -4.04 -43.43
N ILE A 198 -19.68 -4.65 -44.44
CA ILE A 198 -19.54 -4.10 -45.79
C ILE A 198 -19.73 -5.21 -46.82
N ASP A 199 -20.68 -5.05 -47.75
CA ASP A 199 -20.91 -5.98 -48.87
C ASP A 199 -21.09 -7.46 -48.45
N GLY A 200 -21.67 -7.73 -47.28
CA GLY A 200 -21.80 -9.08 -46.71
C GLY A 200 -20.51 -9.66 -46.11
N MET A 201 -19.47 -8.83 -45.96
CA MET A 201 -18.22 -9.15 -45.25
C MET A 201 -18.14 -8.38 -43.93
N THR A 202 -17.55 -9.03 -42.93
CA THR A 202 -17.30 -8.46 -41.60
C THR A 202 -15.80 -8.29 -41.37
N VAL A 203 -15.41 -7.27 -40.62
CA VAL A 203 -14.04 -7.15 -40.14
C VAL A 203 -13.90 -7.99 -38.87
N ALA A 204 -13.15 -9.09 -38.97
CA ALA A 204 -12.71 -9.84 -37.81
C ALA A 204 -11.57 -9.11 -37.10
N VAL A 205 -11.69 -9.00 -35.78
CA VAL A 205 -10.64 -8.44 -34.92
C VAL A 205 -10.25 -9.45 -33.85
N ARG A 206 -8.93 -9.64 -33.70
CA ARG A 206 -8.38 -10.47 -32.62
C ARG A 206 -7.25 -9.76 -31.89
N CYS A 207 -7.14 -10.07 -30.60
CA CYS A 207 -5.95 -9.78 -29.80
C CYS A 207 -4.92 -10.91 -29.98
N ASN A 208 -3.74 -10.59 -30.53
CA ASN A 208 -2.64 -11.56 -30.62
C ASN A 208 -1.76 -11.46 -29.36
N SER A 209 -1.69 -12.55 -28.60
CA SER A 209 -0.93 -12.61 -27.34
C SER A 209 0.58 -12.65 -27.52
N GLU A 210 1.07 -13.08 -28.68
CA GLU A 210 2.52 -13.16 -28.98
C GLU A 210 3.05 -11.81 -29.43
N THR A 211 2.33 -11.13 -30.32
CA THR A 211 2.76 -9.87 -30.93
C THR A 211 2.25 -8.63 -30.20
N LYS A 212 1.48 -8.80 -29.11
CA LYS A 212 0.93 -7.73 -28.26
C LYS A 212 0.24 -6.62 -29.05
N THR A 213 -0.55 -7.01 -30.04
CA THR A 213 -1.26 -6.07 -30.92
C THR A 213 -2.64 -6.60 -31.27
N LEU A 214 -3.55 -5.67 -31.57
CA LEU A 214 -4.75 -6.02 -32.32
C LEU A 214 -4.37 -6.36 -33.76
N GLU A 215 -5.09 -7.33 -34.32
CA GLU A 215 -4.97 -7.72 -35.70
C GLU A 215 -6.35 -7.75 -36.36
N TYR A 216 -6.39 -7.33 -37.62
CA TYR A 216 -7.60 -7.15 -38.42
C TYR A 216 -7.57 -8.06 -39.65
N ARG A 217 -8.72 -8.59 -40.04
CA ARG A 217 -8.89 -9.40 -41.25
C ARG A 217 -10.32 -9.30 -41.76
N LEU A 218 -10.52 -9.41 -43.08
CA LEU A 218 -11.85 -9.52 -43.66
C LEU A 218 -12.33 -10.98 -43.61
N THR A 219 -13.56 -11.20 -43.16
CA THR A 219 -14.18 -12.53 -43.05
C THR A 219 -15.60 -12.54 -43.58
N ASP A 220 -16.02 -13.66 -44.17
CA ASP A 220 -17.40 -13.88 -44.59
C ASP A 220 -18.30 -14.13 -43.36
N GLU A 221 -19.55 -13.65 -43.39
CA GLU A 221 -20.53 -13.71 -42.28
C GLU A 221 -20.82 -15.12 -41.75
N THR A 222 -20.48 -16.18 -42.47
CA THR A 222 -20.78 -17.58 -42.11
C THR A 222 -19.87 -18.17 -41.04
N ASN A 223 -18.77 -17.50 -40.66
CA ASN A 223 -17.74 -18.00 -39.73
C ASN A 223 -17.62 -17.17 -38.43
N LEU A 224 -18.74 -16.65 -37.91
CA LEU A 224 -18.75 -15.76 -36.74
C LEU A 224 -18.31 -16.46 -35.45
N ARG A 225 -16.99 -16.52 -35.22
CA ARG A 225 -16.44 -16.50 -33.86
C ARG A 225 -16.67 -15.08 -33.30
N PRO A 226 -16.98 -14.91 -32.01
CA PRO A 226 -17.12 -13.57 -31.44
C PRO A 226 -15.85 -12.78 -31.69
N ASN A 227 -15.97 -11.54 -32.19
CA ASN A 227 -14.85 -10.62 -32.34
C ASN A 227 -14.21 -10.41 -30.97
N VAL A 228 -13.00 -10.95 -30.78
CA VAL A 228 -12.26 -10.84 -29.51
C VAL A 228 -11.29 -9.67 -29.64
N SER A 229 -11.81 -8.45 -29.49
CA SER A 229 -10.99 -7.24 -29.34
C SER A 229 -10.28 -7.19 -27.99
N MET A 230 -10.63 -8.08 -27.06
CA MET A 230 -10.16 -8.04 -25.68
C MET A 230 -9.16 -9.16 -25.37
N PRO A 231 -8.08 -8.87 -24.61
CA PRO A 231 -7.19 -9.91 -24.10
C PRO A 231 -7.93 -11.01 -23.32
N THR A 232 -7.46 -12.26 -23.43
CA THR A 232 -7.94 -13.35 -22.57
C THR A 232 -7.50 -13.15 -21.13
N GLN A 233 -8.14 -13.85 -20.18
CA GLN A 233 -7.76 -13.79 -18.76
C GLN A 233 -6.30 -14.22 -18.52
N ASP A 234 -5.82 -15.24 -19.22
CA ASP A 234 -4.42 -15.66 -19.12
C ASP A 234 -3.43 -14.65 -19.73
N HIS A 235 -3.85 -13.94 -20.79
CA HIS A 235 -3.08 -12.84 -21.33
C HIS A 235 -2.98 -11.71 -20.31
N LEU A 236 -4.12 -11.27 -19.75
CA LEU A 236 -4.15 -10.22 -18.72
C LEU A 236 -3.32 -10.59 -17.49
N ARG A 237 -3.42 -11.84 -17.01
CA ARG A 237 -2.63 -12.29 -15.86
C ARG A 237 -1.12 -12.20 -16.14
N ARG A 238 -0.67 -12.62 -17.32
CA ARG A 238 0.74 -12.53 -17.72
C ARG A 238 1.20 -11.09 -17.82
N ASP A 239 0.38 -10.21 -18.40
CA ASP A 239 0.74 -8.81 -18.59
C ASP A 239 0.70 -8.00 -17.29
N ILE A 240 -0.26 -8.27 -16.39
CA ILE A 240 -0.27 -7.67 -15.04
C ILE A 240 0.99 -8.05 -14.29
N LYS A 241 1.40 -9.32 -14.33
CA LYS A 241 2.64 -9.77 -13.70
C LYS A 241 3.86 -9.09 -14.32
N PHE A 242 3.94 -9.10 -15.65
CA PHE A 242 5.04 -8.46 -16.37
C PHE A 242 5.15 -6.96 -16.04
N LEU A 243 4.04 -6.23 -16.14
CA LEU A 243 3.97 -4.80 -15.82
C LEU A 243 4.33 -4.54 -14.35
N HIS A 244 3.84 -5.36 -13.42
CA HIS A 244 4.24 -5.27 -12.02
C HIS A 244 5.76 -5.41 -11.85
N ASP A 245 6.34 -6.45 -12.45
CA ASP A 245 7.75 -6.77 -12.29
C ASP A 245 8.64 -5.64 -12.85
N VAL A 246 8.28 -5.08 -14.01
CA VAL A 246 9.11 -4.04 -14.67
C VAL A 246 8.79 -2.61 -14.23
N LEU A 247 7.62 -2.33 -13.66
CA LEU A 247 7.22 -0.97 -13.24
C LEU A 247 7.22 -0.76 -11.74
N LEU A 248 6.98 -1.81 -10.94
CA LEU A 248 6.75 -1.68 -9.50
C LEU A 248 7.76 -2.48 -8.66
N TYR A 249 8.21 -3.66 -9.10
CA TYR A 249 9.05 -4.50 -8.25
C TYR A 249 10.50 -3.99 -8.15
N PRO A 250 11.00 -3.61 -6.95
CA PRO A 250 12.29 -2.92 -6.81
C PRO A 250 13.51 -3.63 -7.42
N HIS A 251 13.49 -4.96 -7.50
CA HIS A 251 14.62 -5.75 -7.98
C HIS A 251 14.62 -5.96 -9.50
N THR A 252 13.48 -5.79 -10.18
CA THR A 252 13.35 -5.97 -11.64
C THR A 252 12.81 -4.73 -12.35
N MET A 253 12.60 -3.63 -11.62
CA MET A 253 12.11 -2.36 -12.15
C MET A 253 13.04 -1.83 -13.23
N ASN A 254 12.48 -1.56 -14.41
CA ASN A 254 13.23 -1.04 -15.55
C ASN A 254 13.72 0.39 -15.27
N PRO A 255 15.01 0.69 -15.51
CA PRO A 255 15.51 2.04 -15.41
C PRO A 255 14.89 2.92 -16.52
N TYR A 256 14.63 4.17 -16.19
CA TYR A 256 14.21 5.20 -17.15
C TYR A 256 15.11 6.43 -17.05
N GLN A 257 15.07 7.28 -18.07
CA GLN A 257 16.11 8.29 -18.35
C GLN A 257 16.39 9.27 -17.20
N LEU A 258 15.43 9.48 -16.31
CA LEU A 258 15.56 10.34 -15.13
C LEU A 258 16.07 9.49 -13.95
N GLU A 259 17.38 9.33 -13.83
CA GLU A 259 18.03 8.47 -12.82
C GLU A 259 17.62 8.81 -11.38
N LYS A 260 17.49 10.11 -11.06
CA LYS A 260 17.00 10.57 -9.75
C LYS A 260 15.57 10.12 -9.47
N ASP A 261 14.71 10.16 -10.48
CA ASP A 261 13.31 9.75 -10.37
C ASP A 261 13.21 8.22 -10.25
N TYR A 262 14.05 7.49 -10.99
CA TYR A 262 14.14 6.03 -10.91
C TYR A 262 14.52 5.54 -9.51
N GLU A 263 15.59 6.09 -8.91
CA GLU A 263 15.99 5.73 -7.54
C GLU A 263 14.93 6.13 -6.51
N HIS A 264 14.17 7.20 -6.77
CA HIS A 264 13.04 7.58 -5.94
C HIS A 264 11.84 6.64 -6.07
N ALA A 265 11.52 6.19 -7.28
CA ALA A 265 10.49 5.18 -7.55
C ALA A 265 10.85 3.83 -6.90
N LYS A 266 12.11 3.40 -7.03
CA LYS A 266 12.60 2.16 -6.41
C LYS A 266 12.48 2.18 -4.88
N ARG A 267 12.84 3.30 -4.24
CA ARG A 267 12.64 3.50 -2.79
C ARG A 267 11.16 3.49 -2.41
N SER A 268 10.32 4.17 -3.18
CA SER A 268 8.86 4.17 -2.97
C SER A 268 8.28 2.75 -3.07
N ALA A 269 8.75 1.96 -4.03
CA ALA A 269 8.36 0.56 -4.17
C ALA A 269 8.78 -0.32 -2.99
N MET A 270 9.99 -0.12 -2.45
CA MET A 270 10.42 -0.81 -1.22
C MET A 270 9.52 -0.45 -0.03
N ILE A 271 9.19 0.84 0.14
CA ILE A 271 8.26 1.31 1.19
C ILE A 271 6.93 0.57 1.13
N LEU A 272 6.34 0.43 -0.06
CA LEU A 272 5.06 -0.29 -0.21
C LEU A 272 5.17 -1.79 0.11
N LEU A 273 6.32 -2.43 -0.15
CA LEU A 273 6.56 -3.83 0.22
C LEU A 273 6.69 -4.02 1.72
N ASP A 274 7.33 -3.07 2.40
CA ASP A 274 7.54 -3.06 3.85
C ASP A 274 6.29 -2.64 4.65
N CYS A 275 5.30 -2.03 4.00
CA CYS A 275 3.99 -1.75 4.59
C CYS A 275 3.08 -2.99 4.57
N LYS A 276 3.26 -3.87 5.56
CA LYS A 276 2.51 -5.15 5.67
C LYS A 276 1.38 -5.13 6.68
N GLN A 277 1.50 -4.31 7.72
CA GLN A 277 0.61 -4.35 8.88
C GLN A 277 -0.51 -3.31 8.75
N PHE A 278 -1.74 -3.78 8.76
CA PHE A 278 -2.91 -2.92 8.71
C PHE A 278 -3.82 -3.18 9.90
N THR A 279 -4.42 -2.12 10.42
CA THR A 279 -5.33 -2.19 11.55
C THR A 279 -6.62 -1.45 11.24
N LYS A 280 -7.73 -2.08 11.62
CA LYS A 280 -9.04 -1.44 11.69
C LYS A 280 -9.41 -1.17 13.14
N HIS A 281 -9.84 0.06 13.38
CA HIS A 281 -10.36 0.55 14.66
C HIS A 281 -11.88 0.63 14.55
N TYR A 282 -12.58 -0.35 15.14
CA TYR A 282 -14.03 -0.38 15.21
C TYR A 282 -14.55 0.51 16.33
N ASP A 283 -13.77 0.64 17.41
CA ASP A 283 -14.04 1.51 18.56
C ASP A 283 -14.15 3.00 18.21
N LEU A 284 -13.60 3.38 17.06
CA LEU A 284 -13.67 4.74 16.51
C LEU A 284 -14.81 4.92 15.48
N GLU A 285 -15.54 3.85 15.13
CA GLU A 285 -16.71 3.95 14.24
C GLU A 285 -17.91 4.56 15.00
N GLN A 286 -18.69 5.39 14.32
CA GLN A 286 -19.80 6.14 14.92
C GLN A 286 -20.87 5.23 15.57
N ASP A 287 -21.07 4.03 15.00
CA ASP A 287 -22.10 3.08 15.42
C ASP A 287 -21.53 1.96 16.32
N PHE A 288 -20.35 2.16 16.92
CA PHE A 288 -19.70 1.13 17.75
C PHE A 288 -20.52 0.78 18.99
N LEU A 289 -21.08 1.79 19.65
CA LEU A 289 -21.99 1.62 20.78
C LEU A 289 -23.42 1.47 20.26
N PRO A 290 -24.19 0.46 20.70
CA PRO A 290 -25.60 0.41 20.37
C PRO A 290 -26.32 1.62 20.98
N GLU A 291 -27.18 2.25 20.20
CA GLU A 291 -28.13 3.25 20.70
C GLU A 291 -29.20 2.56 21.56
N ASN A 292 -28.85 2.24 22.80
CA ASN A 292 -29.82 1.80 23.80
C ASN A 292 -29.99 2.90 24.85
N PRO A 293 -31.03 3.75 24.74
CA PRO A 293 -31.23 4.85 25.69
C PRO A 293 -31.49 4.36 27.10
N SER A 294 -31.84 3.09 27.31
CA SER A 294 -32.12 2.50 28.63
C SER A 294 -30.89 1.98 29.37
N MET A 295 -29.70 2.06 28.77
CA MET A 295 -28.45 1.60 29.38
C MET A 295 -27.41 2.74 29.45
N LEU A 296 -26.59 2.70 30.48
CA LEU A 296 -25.38 3.50 30.63
C LEU A 296 -24.21 2.73 30.01
N HIS A 297 -23.36 3.43 29.27
CA HIS A 297 -22.16 2.89 28.65
C HIS A 297 -20.94 3.59 29.26
N ILE A 298 -20.23 2.90 30.14
CA ILE A 298 -19.14 3.48 30.93
C ILE A 298 -17.82 2.79 30.58
N TRP A 299 -16.87 3.56 30.05
CA TRP A 299 -15.51 3.09 29.79
C TRP A 299 -14.71 3.04 31.09
N CYS A 300 -14.32 1.84 31.51
CA CYS A 300 -13.63 1.57 32.76
C CYS A 300 -12.14 1.34 32.53
N HIS A 301 -11.32 2.20 33.11
CA HIS A 301 -9.87 2.03 33.21
C HIS A 301 -9.53 1.41 34.56
N ILE A 302 -8.73 0.36 34.56
CA ILE A 302 -8.36 -0.37 35.78
C ILE A 302 -6.94 0.01 36.19
N GLU A 303 -6.79 0.47 37.43
CA GLU A 303 -5.50 0.66 38.08
C GLU A 303 -5.35 -0.35 39.21
N LEU A 304 -4.21 -1.04 39.25
CA LEU A 304 -3.93 -2.03 40.29
C LEU A 304 -3.13 -1.36 41.42
N LEU A 305 -3.56 -1.54 42.67
CA LEU A 305 -2.92 -0.98 43.86
C LEU A 305 -1.51 -1.51 44.11
N ASP A 306 -1.30 -2.81 43.90
CA ASP A 306 -0.07 -3.52 44.27
C ASP A 306 0.93 -3.66 43.10
N GLN A 307 0.94 -2.71 42.15
CA GLN A 307 1.80 -2.81 40.95
C GLN A 307 3.29 -2.71 41.32
N VAL A 308 4.05 -3.74 40.95
CA VAL A 308 5.52 -3.71 40.97
C VAL A 308 6.07 -3.79 39.55
N GLY A 309 6.77 -2.74 39.09
CA GLY A 309 7.37 -2.66 37.76
C GLY A 309 6.50 -1.95 36.73
N ASP A 310 6.70 -2.26 35.44
CA ASP A 310 5.92 -1.64 34.36
C ASP A 310 4.42 -2.02 34.48
N PRO A 311 3.49 -1.05 34.42
CA PRO A 311 2.07 -1.32 34.53
C PRO A 311 1.60 -2.17 33.32
N PRO A 312 0.74 -3.19 33.53
CA PRO A 312 0.09 -3.86 32.42
C PRO A 312 -0.72 -2.84 31.60
N SER A 313 -0.60 -2.89 30.28
CA SER A 313 -1.42 -2.06 29.39
C SER A 313 -2.81 -2.71 29.26
N ILE A 314 -3.62 -2.60 30.32
CA ILE A 314 -5.01 -3.06 30.30
C ILE A 314 -5.82 -2.00 29.55
N PRO A 315 -6.38 -2.30 28.36
CA PRO A 315 -7.18 -1.33 27.64
C PRO A 315 -8.50 -1.05 28.39
N PRO A 316 -9.12 0.13 28.17
CA PRO A 316 -10.36 0.49 28.83
C PRO A 316 -11.50 -0.44 28.42
N GLU A 317 -12.20 -1.04 29.39
CA GLU A 317 -13.31 -1.96 29.12
C GLU A 317 -14.65 -1.24 29.17
N LEU A 318 -15.53 -1.55 28.22
CA LEU A 318 -16.86 -0.97 28.16
C LEU A 318 -17.81 -1.73 29.09
N LEU A 319 -18.27 -1.07 30.16
CA LEU A 319 -19.28 -1.59 31.06
C LEU A 319 -20.67 -1.10 30.63
N THR A 320 -21.63 -2.02 30.58
CA THR A 320 -23.03 -1.71 30.23
C THR A 320 -23.92 -1.91 31.45
N LEU A 321 -24.51 -0.83 31.96
CA LEU A 321 -25.22 -0.80 33.24
C LEU A 321 -26.65 -0.25 33.08
N PRO A 322 -27.61 -0.64 33.93
CA PRO A 322 -28.94 -0.01 33.95
C PRO A 322 -28.87 1.49 34.30
N GLN A 323 -29.86 2.30 33.88
CA GLN A 323 -29.90 3.74 34.24
C GLN A 323 -29.90 4.03 35.75
N THR A 324 -30.39 3.09 36.56
CA THR A 324 -30.46 3.21 38.02
C THR A 324 -29.20 2.69 38.72
N ALA A 325 -28.18 2.27 37.98
CA ALA A 325 -26.97 1.70 38.55
C ALA A 325 -26.28 2.68 39.49
N THR A 326 -25.81 2.13 40.61
CA THR A 326 -25.09 2.84 41.66
C THR A 326 -23.58 2.64 41.55
N VAL A 327 -22.80 3.39 42.34
CA VAL A 327 -21.34 3.19 42.42
C VAL A 327 -21.00 1.76 42.83
N ALA A 328 -21.78 1.14 43.71
CA ALA A 328 -21.61 -0.27 44.09
C ALA A 328 -21.76 -1.21 42.88
N ASP A 329 -22.81 -0.99 42.08
CA ASP A 329 -23.07 -1.80 40.87
C ASP A 329 -21.95 -1.63 39.84
N LEU A 330 -21.43 -0.41 39.67
CA LEU A 330 -20.30 -0.13 38.79
C LEU A 330 -19.04 -0.90 39.22
N LYS A 331 -18.69 -0.88 40.51
CA LYS A 331 -17.54 -1.63 41.04
C LYS A 331 -17.72 -3.14 40.89
N LEU A 332 -18.93 -3.63 41.12
CA LEU A 332 -19.27 -5.06 40.95
C LEU A 332 -19.11 -5.49 39.49
N GLU A 333 -19.67 -4.73 38.55
CA GLU A 333 -19.59 -5.06 37.12
C GLU A 333 -18.18 -4.91 36.57
N ALA A 334 -17.42 -3.90 37.02
CA ALA A 334 -16.00 -3.76 36.71
C ALA A 334 -15.21 -4.97 37.21
N THR A 335 -15.49 -5.43 38.44
CA THR A 335 -14.85 -6.61 39.03
C THR A 335 -15.14 -7.86 38.21
N LYS A 336 -16.41 -8.10 37.87
CA LYS A 336 -16.85 -9.25 37.09
C LYS A 336 -16.23 -9.26 35.69
N THR A 337 -16.38 -8.17 34.94
CA THR A 337 -15.85 -8.02 33.58
C THR A 337 -14.34 -8.25 33.54
N SER A 338 -13.61 -7.70 34.51
CA SER A 338 -12.15 -7.89 34.61
C SER A 338 -11.77 -9.36 34.77
N ARG A 339 -12.48 -10.09 35.63
CA ARG A 339 -12.23 -11.52 35.91
C ARG A 339 -12.56 -12.41 34.72
N ASP A 340 -13.59 -12.06 33.96
CA ASP A 340 -14.06 -12.83 32.81
C ASP A 340 -13.13 -12.66 31.59
N ILE A 341 -12.60 -11.45 31.38
CA ILE A 341 -11.76 -11.13 30.21
C ILE A 341 -10.29 -11.46 30.45
N TYR A 342 -9.76 -11.14 31.63
CA TYR A 342 -8.33 -11.17 31.89
C TYR A 342 -7.96 -12.27 32.87
N LEU A 343 -7.17 -13.23 32.38
CA LEU A 343 -6.62 -14.30 33.22
C LEU A 343 -5.85 -13.73 34.43
N MET A 344 -5.12 -12.63 34.24
CA MET A 344 -4.36 -11.95 35.31
C MET A 344 -5.21 -11.23 36.36
N LEU A 345 -6.51 -11.03 36.09
CA LEU A 345 -7.44 -10.33 36.98
C LEU A 345 -8.49 -11.29 37.57
N GLN A 346 -8.31 -12.61 37.50
CA GLN A 346 -9.27 -13.59 38.06
C GLN A 346 -9.63 -13.38 39.54
N THR A 347 -8.72 -12.80 40.32
CA THR A 347 -8.92 -12.48 41.75
C THR A 347 -9.07 -10.98 42.00
N PHE A 348 -9.24 -10.17 40.96
CA PHE A 348 -9.36 -8.72 41.07
C PHE A 348 -10.60 -8.32 41.85
N VAL A 349 -10.51 -7.25 42.64
CA VAL A 349 -11.63 -6.60 43.32
C VAL A 349 -11.46 -5.10 43.16
N ALA A 350 -12.48 -4.45 42.59
CA ALA A 350 -12.57 -3.00 42.53
C ALA A 350 -12.81 -2.42 43.93
N ASN A 351 -11.99 -1.46 44.34
CA ASN A 351 -12.06 -0.87 45.68
C ASN A 351 -12.58 0.57 45.62
N GLN A 352 -12.02 1.40 44.73
CA GLN A 352 -12.22 2.85 44.76
C GLN A 352 -12.36 3.44 43.36
N LEU A 353 -13.24 4.44 43.21
CA LEU A 353 -13.27 5.31 42.03
C LEU A 353 -12.23 6.41 42.21
N LEU A 354 -11.28 6.53 41.29
CA LEU A 354 -10.21 7.53 41.41
C LEU A 354 -10.70 8.94 41.10
N ASP A 355 -11.65 9.08 40.17
CA ASP A 355 -12.19 10.38 39.77
C ASP A 355 -13.17 10.94 40.82
N TYR A 356 -13.78 10.07 41.65
CA TYR A 356 -14.76 10.43 42.67
C TYR A 356 -14.58 9.59 43.94
N GLY A 357 -13.41 9.71 44.58
CA GLY A 357 -13.04 8.90 45.74
C GLY A 357 -13.94 9.05 46.97
N THR A 358 -14.73 10.12 47.05
CA THR A 358 -15.67 10.41 48.16
C THR A 358 -17.12 10.07 47.84
N ALA A 359 -17.43 9.58 46.63
CA ALA A 359 -18.79 9.22 46.26
C ALA A 359 -19.31 8.06 47.12
N SER A 360 -20.56 8.17 47.57
CA SER A 360 -21.24 7.10 48.28
C SER A 360 -21.48 5.92 47.35
N GLU A 361 -21.44 4.69 47.88
CA GLU A 361 -21.78 3.46 47.17
C GLU A 361 -23.20 3.51 46.57
N SER A 362 -24.12 4.26 47.19
CA SER A 362 -25.50 4.45 46.75
C SER A 362 -25.70 5.55 45.70
N THR A 363 -24.66 6.33 45.39
CA THR A 363 -24.76 7.41 44.39
C THR A 363 -24.99 6.82 43.00
N GLN A 364 -25.90 7.40 42.22
CA GLN A 364 -26.17 6.93 40.86
C GLN A 364 -25.02 7.28 39.90
N VAL A 365 -24.60 6.31 39.09
CA VAL A 365 -23.51 6.44 38.11
C VAL A 365 -23.82 7.53 37.09
N LYS A 366 -25.08 7.60 36.63
CA LYS A 366 -25.55 8.59 35.65
C LYS A 366 -25.32 10.04 36.11
N LEU A 367 -25.39 10.31 37.41
CA LEU A 367 -25.16 11.65 37.97
C LEU A 367 -23.68 12.04 37.94
N LEU A 368 -22.78 11.06 38.04
CA LEU A 368 -21.33 11.29 38.06
C LEU A 368 -20.73 11.33 36.66
N PHE A 369 -21.15 10.44 35.78
CA PHE A 369 -20.49 10.20 34.49
C PHE A 369 -21.40 10.40 33.27
N GLY A 370 -22.69 10.70 33.47
CA GLY A 370 -23.67 10.78 32.39
C GLY A 370 -24.06 9.41 31.82
N ALA A 371 -24.67 9.42 30.63
CA ALA A 371 -25.08 8.20 29.93
C ALA A 371 -23.89 7.49 29.25
N ASN A 372 -22.93 8.27 28.74
CA ASN A 372 -21.73 7.79 28.07
C ASN A 372 -20.52 8.44 28.77
N GLY A 373 -19.87 7.69 29.63
CA GLY A 373 -18.86 8.21 30.55
C GLY A 373 -17.57 7.42 30.54
N THR A 374 -16.54 7.96 31.18
CA THR A 374 -15.27 7.27 31.44
C THR A 374 -14.97 7.35 32.93
N VAL A 375 -14.48 6.25 33.49
CA VAL A 375 -14.12 6.15 34.91
C VAL A 375 -12.80 5.42 35.07
N ARG A 376 -12.00 5.86 36.04
CA ARG A 376 -10.83 5.13 36.53
C ARG A 376 -11.15 4.47 37.86
N ILE A 377 -10.94 3.15 37.92
CA ILE A 377 -11.22 2.31 39.08
C ILE A 377 -9.94 1.68 39.57
N GLN A 378 -9.63 1.92 40.83
CA GLN A 378 -8.54 1.27 41.51
C GLN A 378 -9.01 -0.01 42.19
N GLY A 379 -8.24 -1.09 42.06
CA GLY A 379 -8.54 -2.36 42.70
C GLY A 379 -7.28 -3.17 43.04
N LYS A 380 -7.49 -4.35 43.64
CA LYS A 380 -6.40 -5.24 44.07
C LYS A 380 -6.68 -6.70 43.69
N CYS A 381 -5.64 -7.50 43.50
CA CYS A 381 -5.76 -8.93 43.25
C CYS A 381 -5.31 -9.73 44.49
N ALA A 382 -6.15 -10.66 44.97
CA ALA A 382 -5.77 -11.54 46.07
C ALA A 382 -4.72 -12.58 45.65
N GLY A 383 -3.65 -12.78 46.43
CA GLY A 383 -2.66 -13.83 46.21
C GLY A 383 -1.33 -13.40 45.56
N GLY A 384 -1.17 -12.11 45.26
CA GLY A 384 0.09 -11.53 44.75
C GLY A 384 0.42 -11.91 43.30
N GLU A 385 1.31 -11.14 42.68
CA GLU A 385 1.60 -11.16 41.23
C GLU A 385 2.21 -12.48 40.68
N ARG A 386 2.58 -13.44 41.54
CA ARG A 386 3.50 -14.53 41.18
C ARG A 386 2.92 -15.62 40.27
N ARG A 387 1.60 -15.83 40.23
CA ARG A 387 1.00 -16.90 39.40
C ARG A 387 0.62 -16.45 37.99
N VAL A 388 0.35 -15.16 37.79
CA VAL A 388 -0.22 -14.66 36.52
C VAL A 388 0.60 -13.53 35.88
N GLY A 389 1.74 -13.18 36.49
CA GLY A 389 2.68 -12.20 35.94
C GLY A 389 3.21 -12.54 34.55
N ILE A 390 3.17 -13.82 34.13
CA ILE A 390 3.55 -14.24 32.78
C ILE A 390 2.61 -13.72 31.68
N TYR A 391 1.37 -13.37 32.04
CA TYR A 391 0.35 -12.84 31.12
C TYR A 391 0.20 -11.32 31.25
N ARG A 392 1.11 -10.66 31.96
CA ARG A 392 1.02 -9.21 32.24
C ARG A 392 1.20 -8.35 30.98
N MET A 393 1.98 -8.83 30.03
CA MET A 393 2.39 -8.07 28.85
C MET A 393 2.13 -8.88 27.58
N GLU A 394 1.70 -8.23 26.51
CA GLU A 394 1.51 -8.85 25.18
C GLU A 394 2.80 -9.51 24.68
N ARG A 395 3.97 -8.96 25.04
CA ARG A 395 5.31 -9.51 24.71
C ARG A 395 5.75 -10.71 25.56
N GLY A 396 4.93 -11.15 26.52
CA GLY A 396 5.33 -12.15 27.51
C GLY A 396 6.37 -11.64 28.52
N VAL A 397 7.14 -12.56 29.10
CA VAL A 397 8.18 -12.27 30.12
C VAL A 397 9.56 -11.97 29.52
N ASP A 398 9.70 -12.13 28.21
CA ASP A 398 10.98 -12.00 27.55
C ASP A 398 11.45 -10.54 27.53
N LYS A 399 12.70 -10.32 27.95
CA LYS A 399 13.31 -8.97 28.10
C LYS A 399 14.15 -8.55 26.90
N TRP A 400 14.05 -9.26 25.78
CA TRP A 400 14.74 -8.90 24.56
C TRP A 400 14.35 -7.47 24.14
N THR A 401 15.38 -6.66 23.88
CA THR A 401 15.22 -5.24 23.59
C THR A 401 15.51 -5.02 22.11
N VAL A 402 14.54 -4.46 21.40
CA VAL A 402 14.71 -3.99 20.02
C VAL A 402 15.09 -2.52 20.06
N ASN A 403 16.18 -2.17 19.40
CA ASN A 403 16.56 -0.77 19.16
C ASN A 403 17.37 -0.69 17.85
N CYS A 404 16.63 -0.45 16.78
CA CYS A 404 17.17 -0.42 15.43
C CYS A 404 17.35 1.02 14.93
N SER A 405 18.31 1.25 14.03
CA SER A 405 18.58 2.58 13.47
C SER A 405 17.44 3.14 12.62
N CYS A 406 16.47 2.31 12.24
CA CYS A 406 15.24 2.74 11.57
C CYS A 406 14.17 3.28 12.53
N GLY A 407 14.40 3.24 13.85
CA GLY A 407 13.45 3.69 14.87
C GLY A 407 12.51 2.60 15.39
N ALA A 408 12.63 1.35 14.91
CA ALA A 408 11.91 0.22 15.49
C ALA A 408 12.36 -0.03 16.95
N THR A 409 11.37 -0.22 17.82
CA THR A 409 11.51 -0.47 19.27
C THR A 409 10.88 -1.80 19.70
N ASP A 410 10.29 -2.50 18.74
CA ASP A 410 9.51 -3.73 18.85
C ASP A 410 9.77 -4.58 17.59
N ASP A 411 9.42 -5.87 17.66
CA ASP A 411 9.48 -6.77 16.51
C ASP A 411 8.32 -6.44 15.54
N ASP A 412 8.66 -5.92 14.37
CA ASP A 412 7.72 -5.60 13.28
C ASP A 412 7.46 -6.79 12.34
N GLY A 413 8.00 -7.98 12.66
CA GLY A 413 7.89 -9.20 11.88
C GLY A 413 8.95 -9.35 10.79
N GLU A 414 9.90 -8.42 10.72
CA GLU A 414 11.02 -8.50 9.78
C GLU A 414 12.23 -9.21 10.36
N ARG A 415 13.13 -9.68 9.50
CA ARG A 415 14.29 -10.47 9.90
C ARG A 415 15.23 -9.68 10.82
N MET A 416 15.33 -10.10 12.08
CA MET A 416 16.18 -9.49 13.10
C MET A 416 17.40 -10.36 13.47
N LEU A 417 18.41 -9.72 14.07
CA LEU A 417 19.53 -10.38 14.73
C LEU A 417 19.93 -9.63 16.01
N SER A 418 20.48 -10.36 16.98
CA SER A 418 20.99 -9.78 18.23
C SER A 418 22.47 -9.41 18.11
N CYS A 419 22.86 -8.29 18.71
CA CYS A 419 24.26 -7.91 18.87
C CYS A 419 24.94 -8.77 19.96
N ASP A 420 26.06 -9.43 19.65
CA ASP A 420 26.79 -10.25 20.63
C ASP A 420 27.39 -9.45 21.80
N SER A 421 27.49 -8.12 21.66
CA SER A 421 28.10 -7.26 22.68
C SER A 421 27.07 -6.62 23.62
N CYS A 422 25.89 -6.26 23.15
CA CYS A 422 24.87 -5.58 23.95
C CYS A 422 23.52 -6.30 23.98
N HIS A 423 23.38 -7.41 23.25
CA HIS A 423 22.17 -8.22 23.11
C HIS A 423 20.93 -7.49 22.57
N VAL A 424 21.08 -6.23 22.15
CA VAL A 424 20.05 -5.44 21.46
C VAL A 424 19.80 -6.02 20.07
N TRP A 425 18.52 -6.20 19.75
CA TRP A 425 18.04 -6.69 18.47
C TRP A 425 17.89 -5.56 17.46
N GLN A 426 18.31 -5.83 16.23
CA GLN A 426 18.25 -4.92 15.09
C GLN A 426 17.82 -5.67 13.85
N HIS A 427 17.28 -4.98 12.85
CA HIS A 427 17.02 -5.61 11.57
C HIS A 427 18.32 -5.96 10.85
N THR A 428 18.36 -7.14 10.24
CA THR A 428 19.48 -7.59 9.39
C THR A 428 19.73 -6.58 8.25
N ARG A 429 18.68 -6.14 7.57
CA ARG A 429 18.76 -5.10 6.53
C ARG A 429 19.33 -3.77 7.04
N CYS A 430 18.92 -3.28 8.21
CA CYS A 430 19.50 -2.06 8.82
C CYS A 430 20.95 -2.24 9.27
N ALA A 431 21.33 -3.47 9.62
CA ALA A 431 22.70 -3.86 9.89
C ALA A 431 23.57 -4.01 8.62
N GLY A 432 22.97 -3.93 7.44
CA GLY A 432 23.64 -4.08 6.14
C GLY A 432 23.79 -5.54 5.68
N ILE A 433 22.95 -6.44 6.20
CA ILE A 433 22.91 -7.86 5.82
C ILE A 433 21.66 -8.07 4.97
N SER A 434 21.84 -8.55 3.74
CA SER A 434 20.73 -8.81 2.82
C SER A 434 19.85 -9.96 3.33
N ASP A 435 18.58 -9.97 2.97
CA ASP A 435 17.68 -11.10 3.25
C ASP A 435 18.12 -12.39 2.54
N PHE A 436 18.89 -12.25 1.45
CA PHE A 436 19.51 -13.37 0.73
C PHE A 436 20.80 -13.89 1.37
N ASP A 437 21.41 -13.12 2.27
CA ASP A 437 22.66 -13.50 2.92
C ASP A 437 22.39 -14.30 4.20
N GLN A 438 23.27 -15.25 4.51
CA GLN A 438 23.25 -15.92 5.81
C GLN A 438 23.62 -14.94 6.93
N VAL A 439 22.96 -15.05 8.09
CA VAL A 439 23.32 -14.25 9.27
C VAL A 439 24.73 -14.65 9.72
N PRO A 440 25.66 -13.70 9.93
CA PRO A 440 26.99 -14.03 10.40
C PRO A 440 26.93 -14.66 11.79
N LYS A 441 27.85 -15.61 12.08
CA LYS A 441 27.96 -16.26 13.39
C LYS A 441 28.24 -15.28 14.54
N ARG A 442 28.86 -14.14 14.23
CA ARG A 442 29.10 -13.05 15.18
C ARG A 442 28.73 -11.71 14.57
N TYR A 443 27.95 -10.92 15.30
CA TYR A 443 27.52 -9.58 14.93
C TYR A 443 27.73 -8.59 16.07
N VAL A 444 28.38 -7.47 15.76
CA VAL A 444 28.54 -6.33 16.68
C VAL A 444 27.94 -5.10 16.01
N CYS A 445 26.97 -4.48 16.68
CA CYS A 445 26.25 -3.32 16.15
C CYS A 445 27.16 -2.10 15.99
N LYS A 446 26.73 -1.14 15.17
CA LYS A 446 27.48 0.10 14.92
C LYS A 446 27.82 0.81 16.23
N SER A 447 26.88 0.92 17.16
CA SER A 447 27.07 1.57 18.47
C SER A 447 28.18 0.92 19.29
N CYS A 448 28.18 -0.42 19.43
CA CYS A 448 29.24 -1.16 20.12
C CYS A 448 30.60 -1.05 19.40
N LYS A 449 30.60 -1.02 18.06
CA LYS A 449 31.83 -0.78 17.27
C LYS A 449 32.43 0.60 17.53
N PHE A 450 31.61 1.65 17.72
CA PHE A 450 32.10 3.00 18.04
C PHE A 450 32.67 3.09 19.45
N LEU A 451 32.03 2.46 20.44
CA LEU A 451 32.49 2.44 21.83
C LEU A 451 33.81 1.68 22.01
N ASN A 452 34.06 0.67 21.18
CA ASN A 452 35.26 -0.16 21.22
C ASN A 452 36.39 0.31 20.28
N LYS A 453 36.31 1.52 19.68
CA LYS A 453 37.46 2.06 18.94
C LYS A 453 38.58 2.40 19.94
N PRO A 454 39.80 1.85 19.79
CA PRO A 454 40.94 2.30 20.59
C PRO A 454 41.13 3.80 20.33
N LYS A 455 41.15 4.61 21.39
CA LYS A 455 41.52 6.02 21.30
C LYS A 455 42.86 6.07 20.59
N ARG A 456 42.93 6.73 19.42
CA ARG A 456 44.22 7.00 18.76
C ARG A 456 45.16 7.62 19.81
N PRO A 457 46.42 7.17 19.92
CA PRO A 457 47.36 7.84 20.81
C PRO A 457 47.40 9.31 20.42
N ARG A 458 47.19 10.21 21.40
CA ARG A 458 47.48 11.63 21.18
C ARG A 458 48.92 11.73 20.68
N PRO A 459 49.24 12.55 19.65
CA PRO A 459 50.63 12.77 19.28
C PRO A 459 51.33 13.32 20.52
N VAL A 460 52.28 12.56 21.05
CA VAL A 460 53.20 13.04 22.06
C VAL A 460 54.11 14.03 21.34
N TYR A 461 53.83 15.33 21.47
CA TYR A 461 54.77 16.36 21.07
C TYR A 461 55.98 16.25 21.98
N SER A 462 57.06 15.67 21.45
CA SER A 462 58.38 15.67 22.06
C SER A 462 58.87 17.12 22.13
N ASN A 463 59.14 17.60 23.34
CA ASN A 463 59.81 18.87 23.57
C ASN A 463 61.22 18.85 22.93
N GLY A 464 61.43 19.73 21.97
CA GLY A 464 62.74 20.08 21.40
C GLY A 464 62.78 21.58 21.09
N PRO A 465 63.94 22.24 21.21
CA PRO A 465 64.03 23.57 21.80
C PRO A 465 63.68 24.74 20.87
N ASN A 466 63.18 25.80 21.51
CA ASN A 466 62.96 27.15 21.02
C ASN A 466 63.86 27.57 19.83
N LYS A 467 63.23 27.85 18.69
CA LYS A 467 63.64 28.95 17.81
C LYS A 467 62.48 29.90 17.57
N ARG A 468 62.75 31.16 17.90
CA ARG A 468 61.83 32.31 17.98
C ARG A 468 61.59 32.91 16.59
N CYS A 469 60.41 33.54 16.45
CA CYS A 469 60.04 34.58 15.47
C CYS A 469 59.74 34.12 14.04
N LYS A 470 58.77 34.65 13.28
CA LYS A 470 58.05 35.94 13.31
C LYS A 470 56.69 35.77 12.57
N THR A 471 55.74 36.61 12.97
CA THR A 471 54.48 36.92 12.26
C THR A 471 54.71 37.37 10.82
N GLY A 472 53.86 36.93 9.89
CA GLY A 472 53.82 37.42 8.52
C GLY A 472 52.54 36.99 7.81
N THR A 473 51.60 37.93 7.71
CA THR A 473 50.46 38.02 6.81
C THR A 473 50.78 37.62 5.36
N GLY A 474 49.82 37.00 4.67
CA GLY A 474 49.64 37.25 3.23
C GLY A 474 49.25 36.07 2.34
N ALA A 475 48.16 36.31 1.60
CA ALA A 475 47.87 35.87 0.23
C ALA A 475 47.23 34.50 -0.03
N LEU A 476 45.95 34.59 -0.38
CA LEU A 476 45.27 33.79 -1.41
C LEU A 476 46.18 33.45 -2.60
N ARG A 477 46.10 32.21 -3.08
CA ARG A 477 46.13 31.88 -4.51
C ARG A 477 45.19 30.72 -4.83
N LEU A 478 44.17 31.01 -5.62
CA LEU A 478 43.60 30.09 -6.60
C LEU A 478 44.74 29.58 -7.50
N VAL A 479 44.77 28.28 -7.81
CA VAL A 479 45.04 27.79 -9.18
C VAL A 479 44.18 26.55 -9.43
N GLU A 480 43.53 26.64 -10.58
CA GLU A 480 42.71 25.71 -11.34
C GLU A 480 43.41 24.43 -11.82
N VAL A 481 42.56 23.42 -12.08
CA VAL A 481 42.55 22.49 -13.24
C VAL A 481 43.67 21.44 -13.37
N GLY A 482 43.21 20.19 -13.47
CA GLY A 482 43.96 19.06 -14.02
C GLY A 482 43.11 17.81 -14.12
N HIS A 483 42.50 17.60 -15.29
CA HIS A 483 41.85 16.36 -15.73
C HIS A 483 42.73 15.11 -15.50
N PHE A 484 42.12 14.02 -15.03
CA PHE A 484 41.81 12.81 -15.81
C PHE A 484 40.68 12.03 -15.14
#